data_AF-A0A2P2IGM2-F1
#
_entry.id   AF-A0A2P2IGM2-F1
#
_cell.length_a   1.000
_cell.length_b   1.000
_cell.length_c   1.000
_cell.angle_alpha   90.00
_cell.angle_beta   90.00
_cell.angle_gamma   90.00
#
_symmetry.space_group_name_H-M   'P 1'
#
loop_
_entity.id
_entity.type
_entity.pdbx_description
1 polymer ?
#
loop_
_entity_poly.entity_id
_entity_poly.type
_entity_poly.pdbx_seq_one_letter_code
_entity_poly.pdbx_strand_id
1 'polypeptide(L)'
;CLGLVAEVSLLRDHDVEQIFYLEPHAVQTRCSQIVYLVRPSVENMKAIAEQIHVHSQRQLHKNYTIYFVPRMTFLCDRVLAEYGVLGDVTTAEYHMDLIPIDSDVMTLAIDNSFKECFLDGEVTSLFYVASSIMKLQSVFGIIPNLKAKGNHACSVLKLIKRMRKEESDIYDSDNNVPEIDTLIVLDRNVD
;
A
#
# COMPACT_ATOMS: atom_id res chain seq x y z
N CYS A 1 6.95 -7.05 -5.52
CA CYS A 1 6.10 -7.25 -4.33
C CYS A 1 4.85 -8.07 -4.64
N LEU A 2 4.03 -7.71 -5.63
CA LEU A 2 2.77 -8.44 -5.90
C LEU A 2 2.95 -9.96 -6.11
N GLY A 3 3.98 -10.37 -6.85
CA GLY A 3 4.27 -11.80 -7.07
C GLY A 3 4.66 -12.60 -5.82
N LEU A 4 4.85 -11.95 -4.66
CA LEU A 4 5.07 -12.63 -3.37
C LEU A 4 3.76 -12.94 -2.63
N VAL A 5 2.67 -12.27 -2.99
CA VAL A 5 1.36 -12.42 -2.33
C VAL A 5 0.30 -13.02 -3.24
N ALA A 6 0.50 -12.99 -4.56
CA ALA A 6 -0.42 -13.53 -5.54
C ALA A 6 0.33 -14.18 -6.70
N GLU A 7 -0.01 -15.44 -6.98
CA GLU A 7 0.39 -16.12 -8.20
C GLU A 7 -0.41 -15.61 -9.41
N VAL A 8 0.18 -15.73 -10.60
CA VAL A 8 -0.51 -15.35 -11.85
C VAL A 8 -1.77 -16.18 -12.09
N SER A 9 -1.80 -17.44 -11.64
CA SER A 9 -2.97 -18.33 -11.64
C SER A 9 -4.15 -17.69 -10.90
N LEU A 10 -3.92 -17.23 -9.66
CA LEU A 10 -4.94 -16.58 -8.84
C LEU A 10 -5.51 -15.32 -9.52
N LEU A 11 -4.66 -14.53 -10.17
CA LEU A 11 -5.11 -13.35 -10.92
C LEU A 11 -6.00 -13.73 -12.10
N ARG A 12 -5.66 -14.80 -12.82
CA ARG A 12 -6.48 -15.31 -13.93
C ARG A 12 -7.83 -15.84 -13.46
N ASP A 13 -7.88 -16.46 -12.28
CA ASP A 13 -9.14 -16.90 -11.66
C ASP A 13 -10.07 -15.72 -11.32
N HIS A 14 -9.52 -14.51 -11.24
CA HIS A 14 -10.24 -13.24 -11.04
C HIS A 14 -10.30 -12.41 -12.34
N ASP A 15 -10.35 -13.09 -13.50
CA ASP A 15 -10.55 -12.49 -14.83
C ASP A 15 -9.44 -11.54 -15.32
N VAL A 16 -8.22 -11.65 -14.78
CA VAL A 16 -7.06 -10.95 -15.33
C VAL A 16 -6.57 -11.65 -16.59
N GLU A 17 -6.91 -11.11 -17.76
CA GLU A 17 -6.53 -11.66 -19.07
C GLU A 17 -5.05 -11.44 -19.40
N GLN A 18 -4.53 -10.24 -19.11
CA GLN A 18 -3.17 -9.82 -19.48
C GLN A 18 -2.52 -8.99 -18.38
N ILE A 19 -1.21 -9.16 -18.18
CA ILE A 19 -0.42 -8.41 -17.19
C ILE A 19 0.71 -7.70 -17.94
N PHE A 20 0.88 -6.42 -17.66
CA PHE A 20 1.89 -5.57 -18.27
C PHE A 20 2.68 -4.83 -17.19
N TYR A 21 3.96 -4.60 -17.44
CA TYR A 21 4.69 -3.57 -16.70
C TYR A 21 4.24 -2.19 -17.19
N LEU A 22 4.20 -1.22 -16.27
CA LEU A 22 3.89 0.14 -16.63
C LEU A 22 5.06 0.71 -17.46
N GLU A 23 4.77 1.04 -18.71
CA GLU A 23 5.67 1.73 -19.62
C GLU A 23 4.96 2.94 -20.23
N PRO A 24 5.68 3.95 -20.76
CA PRO A 24 5.06 5.09 -21.44
C PRO A 24 4.22 4.71 -22.68
N HIS A 25 4.47 3.54 -23.27
CA HIS A 25 3.73 3.07 -24.44
C HIS A 25 2.35 2.54 -24.06
N ALA A 26 1.35 2.84 -24.89
CA ALA A 26 -0.03 2.39 -24.69
C ALA A 26 -0.16 0.86 -24.68
N VAL A 27 -0.88 0.35 -23.68
CA VAL A 27 -1.17 -1.08 -23.54
C VAL A 27 -2.03 -1.57 -24.70
N GLN A 28 -1.51 -2.53 -25.46
CA GLN A 28 -2.26 -3.14 -26.55
C GLN A 28 -3.14 -4.26 -26.01
N THR A 29 -4.40 -3.94 -25.72
CA THR A 29 -5.35 -4.92 -25.19
C THR A 29 -6.75 -4.75 -25.75
N ARG A 30 -7.48 -5.88 -25.85
CA ARG A 30 -8.91 -5.91 -26.16
C ARG A 30 -9.77 -5.65 -24.93
N CYS A 31 -9.24 -5.83 -23.72
CA CYS A 31 -9.98 -5.62 -22.48
C CYS A 31 -10.49 -4.17 -22.39
N SER A 32 -11.76 -3.98 -22.04
CA SER A 32 -12.33 -2.64 -21.82
C SER A 32 -11.94 -2.05 -20.48
N GLN A 33 -11.60 -2.89 -19.50
CA GLN A 33 -11.15 -2.51 -18.17
C GLN A 33 -9.63 -2.55 -18.10
N ILE A 34 -9.03 -1.48 -17.61
CA ILE A 34 -7.58 -1.39 -17.36
C ILE A 34 -7.37 -0.98 -15.92
N VAL A 35 -6.70 -1.84 -15.16
CA VAL A 35 -6.39 -1.61 -13.75
C VAL A 35 -4.90 -1.38 -13.60
N TYR A 36 -4.53 -0.19 -13.14
CA TYR A 36 -3.17 0.17 -12.77
C TYR A 36 -2.97 -0.10 -11.29
N LEU A 37 -1.92 -0.84 -10.93
CA LEU A 37 -1.47 -1.01 -9.56
C LEU A 37 -0.08 -0.39 -9.43
N VAL A 38 0.01 0.79 -8.82
CA VAL A 38 1.22 1.61 -8.89
C VAL A 38 1.56 2.26 -7.56
N ARG A 39 2.86 2.46 -7.31
CA ARG A 39 3.30 3.39 -6.26
C ARG A 39 3.05 4.83 -6.71
N PRO A 40 2.72 5.75 -5.79
CA PRO A 40 2.50 7.15 -6.13
C PRO A 40 3.81 7.80 -6.58
N SER A 41 3.92 8.14 -7.85
CA SER A 41 5.03 8.92 -8.39
C SER A 41 4.57 9.77 -9.58
N VAL A 42 5.23 10.91 -9.78
CA VAL A 42 4.98 11.78 -10.94
C VAL A 42 5.18 11.04 -12.25
N GLU A 43 6.24 10.23 -12.33
CA GLU A 43 6.58 9.44 -13.52
C GLU A 43 5.46 8.46 -13.88
N ASN A 44 4.94 7.72 -12.89
CA ASN A 44 3.85 6.78 -13.12
C ASN A 44 2.58 7.49 -13.60
N MET A 45 2.25 8.65 -13.02
CA MET A 45 1.06 9.41 -13.44
C MET A 45 1.19 9.93 -14.87
N LYS A 46 2.38 10.40 -15.26
CA LYS A 46 2.65 10.82 -16.64
C LYS A 46 2.52 9.66 -17.62
N ALA A 47 3.11 8.51 -17.30
CA ALA A 47 2.99 7.32 -18.13
C ALA A 47 1.51 6.89 -18.30
N ILE A 48 0.75 6.82 -17.21
CA ILE A 48 -0.68 6.48 -17.25
C ILE A 48 -1.45 7.49 -18.12
N ALA A 49 -1.22 8.79 -17.92
CA ALA A 49 -1.89 9.83 -18.70
C ALA A 49 -1.58 9.74 -20.20
N GLU A 50 -0.32 9.47 -20.56
CA GLU A 50 0.09 9.25 -21.95
C GLU A 50 -0.61 8.04 -22.57
N GLN A 51 -0.72 6.92 -21.84
CA GLN A 51 -1.47 5.75 -22.32
C GLN A 51 -2.95 6.06 -22.57
N ILE A 52 -3.60 6.79 -21.65
CA ILE A 52 -5.00 7.21 -21.79
C ILE A 52 -5.19 8.09 -23.03
N HIS A 53 -4.29 9.07 -23.24
CA HIS A 53 -4.34 9.92 -24.42
C HIS A 53 -4.19 9.14 -25.73
N VAL A 54 -3.27 8.17 -25.80
CA VAL A 54 -3.11 7.34 -27.00
C VAL A 54 -4.36 6.50 -27.27
N HIS A 55 -5.00 5.94 -26.25
CA HIS A 55 -6.27 5.22 -26.42
C HIS A 55 -7.38 6.15 -26.92
N SER A 56 -7.50 7.35 -26.35
CA SER A 56 -8.46 8.37 -26.78
C SER A 56 -8.25 8.79 -28.25
N GLN A 57 -7.01 9.06 -28.66
CA GLN A 57 -6.65 9.36 -30.04
C GLN A 57 -7.03 8.25 -31.02
N ARG A 58 -6.92 6.98 -30.57
CA ARG A 58 -7.31 5.80 -31.35
C ARG A 58 -8.80 5.47 -31.27
N GLN A 59 -9.61 6.31 -30.61
CA GLN A 59 -11.04 6.07 -30.38
C GLN A 59 -11.31 4.74 -29.66
N LEU A 60 -10.40 4.35 -28.76
CA LEU A 60 -10.54 3.17 -27.91
C LEU A 60 -11.13 3.58 -26.57
N HIS A 61 -12.41 3.31 -26.39
CA HIS A 61 -13.09 3.53 -25.11
C HIS A 61 -12.69 2.44 -24.10
N LYS A 62 -12.05 2.86 -23.02
CA LYS A 62 -11.60 2.02 -21.91
C LYS A 62 -12.05 2.66 -20.59
N ASN A 63 -12.22 1.84 -19.58
CA ASN A 63 -12.45 2.26 -18.20
C ASN A 63 -11.16 2.04 -17.42
N TYR A 64 -10.68 3.09 -16.77
CA TYR A 64 -9.40 3.09 -16.08
C TYR A 64 -9.62 3.14 -14.57
N THR A 65 -8.96 2.23 -13.85
CA THR A 65 -8.88 2.27 -12.39
C THR A 65 -7.42 2.32 -11.96
N ILE A 66 -7.07 3.22 -11.05
CA ILE A 66 -5.72 3.33 -10.46
C ILE A 66 -5.81 2.96 -8.98
N TYR A 67 -5.19 1.85 -8.61
CA TYR A 67 -4.91 1.49 -7.23
C TYR A 67 -3.52 2.01 -6.85
N PHE A 68 -3.51 3.02 -5.98
CA PHE A 68 -2.29 3.56 -5.40
C PHE A 68 -1.81 2.71 -4.24
N VAL A 69 -0.50 2.42 -4.22
CA VAL A 69 0.13 1.60 -3.19
C VAL A 69 1.17 2.44 -2.42
N PRO A 70 0.95 2.78 -1.15
CA PRO A 70 -0.27 2.50 -0.37
C PRO A 70 -1.40 3.51 -0.59
N ARG A 71 -1.10 4.74 -1.04
CA ARG A 71 -2.07 5.84 -1.05
C ARG A 71 -1.85 6.84 -2.18
N MET A 72 -2.89 7.59 -2.50
CA MET A 72 -2.80 8.70 -3.45
C MET A 72 -2.12 9.90 -2.80
N THR A 73 -1.24 10.58 -3.53
CA THR A 73 -0.60 11.83 -3.08
C THR A 73 -1.19 13.02 -3.82
N PHE A 74 -1.19 14.19 -3.16
CA PHE A 74 -1.63 15.45 -3.77
C PHE A 74 -0.89 15.75 -5.10
N LEU A 75 0.40 15.39 -5.17
CA LEU A 75 1.18 15.58 -6.39
C LEU A 75 0.69 14.68 -7.54
N CYS A 76 0.30 13.43 -7.24
CA CYS A 76 -0.27 12.55 -8.25
C CYS A 76 -1.63 13.06 -8.76
N ASP A 77 -2.49 13.52 -7.85
CA ASP A 77 -3.77 14.17 -8.18
C ASP A 77 -3.57 15.36 -9.13
N ARG A 78 -2.66 16.26 -8.77
CA ARG A 78 -2.29 17.43 -9.59
C ARG A 78 -1.80 17.05 -10.97
N VAL A 79 -0.91 16.05 -11.07
CA VAL A 79 -0.38 15.59 -12.38
C VAL A 79 -1.51 15.04 -13.24
N LEU A 80 -2.38 14.18 -12.71
CA LEU A 80 -3.52 13.65 -13.46
C LEU A 80 -4.48 14.76 -13.91
N ALA A 81 -4.72 15.77 -13.05
CA ALA A 81 -5.54 16.92 -13.38
C ALA A 81 -4.93 17.82 -14.47
N GLU A 82 -3.62 18.09 -14.39
CA GLU A 82 -2.89 18.90 -15.36
C GLU A 82 -2.82 18.24 -16.73
N TYR A 83 -2.74 16.91 -16.77
CA TYR A 83 -2.84 16.14 -18.01
C TYR A 83 -4.28 15.99 -18.51
N GLY A 84 -5.28 16.43 -17.73
CA GLY A 84 -6.69 16.40 -18.13
C GLY A 84 -7.36 15.03 -18.04
N VAL A 85 -6.72 14.03 -17.43
CA VAL A 85 -7.22 12.64 -17.36
C VAL A 85 -7.83 12.26 -16.01
N LEU A 86 -7.78 13.14 -15.01
CA LEU A 86 -8.30 12.85 -13.67
C LEU A 86 -9.80 12.47 -13.68
N GLY A 87 -10.59 13.05 -14.59
CA GLY A 87 -12.01 12.70 -14.76
C GLY A 87 -12.26 11.38 -15.48
N ASP A 88 -11.26 10.82 -16.15
CA ASP A 88 -11.36 9.57 -16.91
C ASP A 88 -10.96 8.33 -16.09
N VAL A 89 -10.45 8.54 -14.87
CA VAL A 89 -9.92 7.48 -14.01
C VAL A 89 -10.72 7.37 -12.71
N THR A 90 -11.00 6.13 -12.29
CA THR A 90 -11.38 5.84 -10.91
C THR A 90 -10.12 5.64 -10.09
N THR A 91 -10.01 6.26 -8.93
CA THR A 91 -8.87 6.09 -8.03
C THR A 91 -9.26 5.35 -6.77
N ALA A 92 -8.35 4.51 -6.28
CA ALA A 92 -8.50 3.76 -5.05
C ALA A 92 -7.12 3.59 -4.39
N GLU A 93 -7.13 3.24 -3.10
CA GLU A 93 -5.92 2.97 -2.33
C GLU A 93 -5.85 1.48 -2.00
N TYR A 94 -4.65 0.92 -2.09
CA TYR A 94 -4.39 -0.48 -1.76
C TYR A 94 -3.20 -0.58 -0.80
N HIS A 95 -3.51 -0.87 0.46
CA HIS A 95 -2.52 -1.13 1.49
C HIS A 95 -2.10 -2.62 1.43
N MET A 96 -0.89 -2.90 0.95
CA MET A 96 -0.37 -4.27 0.89
C MET A 96 -0.07 -4.87 2.28
N ASP A 97 -0.04 -4.04 3.33
CA ASP A 97 0.38 -4.42 4.68
C ASP A 97 1.72 -5.19 4.70
N LEU A 98 1.89 -6.12 5.64
CA LEU A 98 3.08 -6.97 5.74
C LEU A 98 3.11 -8.01 4.63
N ILE A 99 4.17 -7.99 3.85
CA ILE A 99 4.46 -8.94 2.77
C ILE A 99 5.57 -9.88 3.23
N PRO A 100 5.36 -11.21 3.22
CA PRO A 100 6.42 -12.15 3.50
C PRO A 100 7.45 -12.12 2.35
N ILE A 101 8.71 -11.93 2.69
CA ILE A 101 9.84 -12.05 1.74
C ILE A 101 10.70 -13.29 2.05
N ASP A 102 10.58 -13.82 3.27
CA ASP A 102 11.15 -15.09 3.72
C ASP A 102 10.24 -15.71 4.79
N SER A 103 10.59 -16.88 5.30
CA SER A 103 9.88 -17.61 6.35
C SER A 103 9.82 -16.87 7.70
N ASP A 104 10.79 -15.99 7.97
CA ASP A 104 10.94 -15.22 9.21
C ASP A 104 11.06 -13.71 8.97
N VAL A 105 10.91 -13.26 7.71
CA VAL A 105 11.05 -11.84 7.34
C VAL A 105 9.84 -11.34 6.57
N MET A 106 9.27 -10.25 7.05
CA MET A 106 8.19 -9.51 6.40
C MET A 106 8.58 -8.06 6.18
N THR A 107 8.01 -7.43 5.16
CA THR A 107 8.26 -6.01 4.83
C THR A 107 6.97 -5.30 4.47
N LEU A 108 6.92 -3.98 4.71
CA LEU A 108 5.87 -3.11 4.18
C LEU A 108 6.17 -2.61 2.76
N ALA A 109 7.40 -2.81 2.28
CA ALA A 109 7.87 -2.37 0.97
C ALA A 109 7.54 -0.90 0.64
N ILE A 110 7.75 0.00 1.60
CA ILE A 110 7.57 1.45 1.46
C ILE A 110 8.93 2.08 1.12
N ASP A 111 9.23 2.21 -0.17
CA ASP A 111 10.58 2.53 -0.66
C ASP A 111 11.16 3.86 -0.10
N ASN A 112 10.33 4.87 0.12
CA ASN A 112 10.77 6.22 0.52
C ASN A 112 10.66 6.49 2.02
N SER A 113 10.25 5.51 2.84
CA SER A 113 9.94 5.74 4.25
C SER A 113 11.12 6.27 5.06
N PHE A 114 12.35 5.86 4.73
CA PHE A 114 13.55 6.39 5.38
C PHE A 114 13.73 7.88 5.10
N LYS A 115 13.70 8.27 3.82
CA LYS A 115 13.86 9.67 3.43
C LYS A 115 12.74 10.53 4.05
N GLU A 116 11.50 10.06 3.92
CA GLU A 116 10.31 10.73 4.43
C GLU A 116 10.42 10.97 5.95
N CYS A 117 10.72 9.92 6.74
CA CYS A 117 10.78 10.04 8.19
C CYS A 117 11.99 10.80 8.72
N PHE A 118 13.17 10.59 8.13
CA PHE A 118 14.42 11.10 8.71
C PHE A 118 14.93 12.39 8.06
N LEU A 119 14.54 12.69 6.82
CA LEU A 119 14.95 13.92 6.13
C LEU A 119 13.79 14.90 5.97
N ASP A 120 12.61 14.42 5.56
CA ASP A 120 11.48 15.29 5.23
C ASP A 120 10.55 15.55 6.44
N GLY A 121 10.75 14.82 7.55
CA GLY A 121 9.93 14.91 8.77
C GLY A 121 8.50 14.36 8.61
N GLU A 122 8.25 13.59 7.54
CA GLU A 122 6.98 12.96 7.22
C GLU A 122 6.94 11.57 7.87
N VAL A 123 6.05 11.43 8.86
CA VAL A 123 5.97 10.22 9.70
C VAL A 123 4.74 9.35 9.38
N THR A 124 4.15 9.51 8.20
CA THR A 124 2.97 8.72 7.80
C THR A 124 3.30 7.23 7.74
N SER A 125 4.54 6.86 7.39
CA SER A 125 4.96 5.46 7.38
C SER A 125 4.82 4.77 8.75
N LEU A 126 4.94 5.51 9.86
CA LEU A 126 4.74 4.96 11.21
C LEU A 126 3.30 4.51 11.45
N PHE A 127 2.33 5.17 10.80
CA PHE A 127 0.93 4.74 10.82
C PHE A 127 0.76 3.41 10.09
N TYR A 128 1.37 3.23 8.92
CA TYR A 128 1.31 1.95 8.19
C TYR A 128 1.96 0.82 8.99
N VAL A 129 3.08 1.09 9.68
CA VAL A 129 3.67 0.14 10.62
C VAL A 129 2.68 -0.25 11.71
N ALA A 130 2.10 0.72 12.42
CA ALA A 130 1.14 0.45 13.49
C ALA A 130 -0.10 -0.31 12.99
N SER A 131 -0.68 0.10 11.86
CA SER A 131 -1.86 -0.53 11.25
C SER A 131 -1.57 -1.98 10.83
N SER A 132 -0.41 -2.25 10.25
CA SER A 132 -0.02 -3.62 9.89
C SER A 132 0.14 -4.53 11.11
N ILE A 133 0.63 -4.00 12.23
CA ILE A 133 0.74 -4.72 13.50
C ILE A 133 -0.66 -4.95 14.12
N MET A 134 -1.58 -4.00 13.99
CA MET A 134 -2.98 -4.20 14.40
C MET A 134 -3.63 -5.36 13.61
N LYS A 135 -3.39 -5.42 12.29
CA LYS A 135 -3.84 -6.55 11.46
C LYS A 135 -3.20 -7.89 11.86
N LEU A 136 -1.93 -7.88 12.27
CA LEU A 136 -1.28 -9.07 12.81
C LEU A 136 -1.98 -9.54 14.11
N GLN A 137 -2.29 -8.59 15.00
CA GLN A 137 -3.00 -8.88 16.26
C GLN A 137 -4.44 -9.36 16.05
N SER A 138 -5.12 -8.94 14.99
CA SER A 138 -6.48 -9.42 14.71
C SER A 138 -6.51 -10.89 14.27
N VAL A 139 -5.36 -11.45 13.86
CA VAL A 139 -5.23 -12.86 13.47
C VAL A 139 -4.61 -13.69 14.60
N PHE A 140 -3.59 -13.17 15.28
CA PHE A 140 -2.78 -13.92 16.26
C PHE A 140 -3.04 -13.53 17.72
N GLY A 141 -4.08 -12.74 17.98
CA GLY A 141 -4.40 -12.20 19.30
C GLY A 141 -3.55 -10.97 19.68
N ILE A 142 -4.01 -10.26 20.72
CA ILE A 142 -3.34 -9.04 21.18
C ILE A 142 -1.99 -9.36 21.81
N ILE A 143 -0.91 -8.84 21.20
CA ILE A 143 0.44 -8.96 21.74
C ILE A 143 0.53 -8.28 23.14
N PRO A 144 0.85 -9.02 24.20
CA PRO A 144 0.81 -8.51 25.57
C PRO A 144 2.01 -7.61 25.89
N ASN A 145 3.20 -7.94 25.40
CA ASN A 145 4.42 -7.23 25.73
C ASN A 145 4.87 -6.32 24.57
N LEU A 146 4.85 -5.01 24.81
CA LEU A 146 5.32 -4.01 23.83
C LEU A 146 6.59 -3.34 24.33
N LYS A 147 7.69 -3.47 23.57
CA LYS A 147 8.98 -2.83 23.84
C LYS A 147 9.36 -1.93 22.68
N ALA A 148 9.96 -0.78 22.97
CA ALA A 148 10.43 0.14 21.94
C ALA A 148 11.76 0.78 22.32
N LYS A 149 12.58 1.06 21.31
CA LYS A 149 13.80 1.85 21.43
C LYS A 149 13.86 2.90 20.32
N GLY A 150 13.90 4.17 20.72
CA GLY A 150 13.91 5.34 19.83
C GLY A 150 12.56 6.06 19.71
N ASN A 151 12.56 7.26 19.12
CA ASN A 151 11.42 8.16 19.13
C ASN A 151 10.31 7.67 18.20
N HIS A 152 10.64 7.24 16.98
CA HIS A 152 9.67 6.71 16.03
C HIS A 152 9.07 5.39 16.54
N ALA A 153 9.89 4.51 17.14
CA ALA A 153 9.42 3.29 17.76
C ALA A 153 8.40 3.56 18.90
N CYS A 154 8.68 4.54 19.76
CA CYS A 154 7.73 4.97 20.79
C CYS A 154 6.42 5.49 20.19
N SER A 155 6.49 6.24 19.08
CA SER A 155 5.31 6.75 18.37
C SER A 155 4.46 5.63 17.78
N VAL A 156 5.09 4.60 17.19
CA VAL A 156 4.39 3.40 16.71
C VAL A 156 3.62 2.71 17.85
N LEU A 157 4.25 2.51 19.02
CA LEU A 157 3.54 1.91 20.16
C LEU A 157 2.38 2.76 20.67
N LYS A 158 2.49 4.10 20.62
CA LYS A 158 1.38 5.00 20.96
C LYS A 158 0.23 4.86 19.97
N LEU A 159 0.52 4.75 18.68
CA LEU A 159 -0.50 4.54 17.64
C LEU A 159 -1.22 3.20 17.84
N ILE A 160 -0.49 2.10 18.05
CA ILE A 160 -1.07 0.78 18.35
C ILE A 160 -2.00 0.86 19.57
N LYS A 161 -1.54 1.47 20.67
CA LYS A 161 -2.35 1.63 21.88
C LYS A 161 -3.60 2.47 21.66
N ARG A 162 -3.55 3.47 20.77
CA ARG A 162 -4.70 4.28 20.41
C ARG A 162 -5.70 3.47 19.58
N MET A 163 -5.23 2.80 18.53
CA MET A 163 -6.05 1.95 17.66
C MET A 163 -6.77 0.85 18.46
N ARG A 164 -6.09 0.18 19.40
CA ARG A 164 -6.71 -0.80 20.32
C ARG A 164 -7.89 -0.24 21.11
N LYS A 165 -7.85 1.05 21.51
CA LYS A 165 -8.94 1.70 22.23
C LYS A 165 -10.10 2.08 21.33
N GLU A 166 -9.82 2.40 20.07
CA GLU A 166 -10.82 2.73 19.06
C GLU A 166 -11.58 1.48 18.59
N GLU A 167 -10.91 0.32 18.61
CA GLU A 167 -11.44 -0.98 18.16
C GLU A 167 -11.85 -1.91 19.33
N SER A 168 -12.10 -1.37 20.53
CA SER A 168 -12.30 -2.17 21.76
C SER A 168 -13.38 -3.24 21.65
N ASP A 169 -14.45 -2.98 20.88
CA ASP A 169 -15.57 -3.91 20.71
C ASP A 169 -15.20 -5.17 19.92
N ILE A 170 -14.14 -5.10 19.09
CA ILE A 170 -13.69 -6.22 18.25
C ILE A 170 -12.85 -7.18 19.10
N TYR A 171 -11.93 -6.65 19.91
CA TYR A 171 -10.97 -7.46 20.66
C TYR A 171 -11.49 -8.00 21.99
N ASP A 172 -12.53 -7.42 22.57
CA ASP A 172 -13.15 -7.98 23.79
C ASP A 172 -14.02 -9.23 23.50
N SER A 173 -14.37 -9.46 22.23
CA SER A 173 -15.23 -10.59 21.82
C SER A 173 -14.44 -11.87 21.50
N ASP A 174 -13.17 -11.73 21.12
CA ASP A 174 -12.30 -12.85 20.78
C ASP A 174 -11.47 -13.26 22.01
N ASN A 175 -11.78 -14.43 22.58
CA ASN A 175 -10.94 -15.14 23.55
C ASN A 175 -9.63 -15.65 22.90
N ASN A 176 -9.01 -14.88 22.00
CA ASN A 176 -7.79 -15.27 21.31
C ASN A 176 -6.61 -15.15 22.26
N VAL A 177 -6.13 -16.32 22.70
CA VAL A 177 -4.86 -16.46 23.40
C VAL A 177 -3.76 -15.91 22.49
N PRO A 178 -2.97 -14.92 22.92
CA PRO A 178 -1.93 -14.34 22.08
C PRO A 178 -0.89 -15.41 21.68
N GLU A 179 -0.69 -15.61 20.38
CA GLU A 179 0.36 -16.50 19.87
C GLU A 179 1.74 -15.82 19.86
N ILE A 180 1.75 -14.48 19.83
CA ILE A 180 2.97 -13.67 19.85
C ILE A 180 3.14 -13.06 21.24
N ASP A 181 4.20 -13.47 21.94
CA ASP A 181 4.49 -13.01 23.31
C ASP A 181 4.94 -11.54 23.37
N THR A 182 5.88 -11.14 22.52
CA THR A 182 6.52 -9.82 22.62
C THR A 182 6.75 -9.20 21.25
N LEU A 183 6.37 -7.92 21.11
CA LEU A 183 6.78 -7.05 20.02
C LEU A 183 7.91 -6.13 20.49
N ILE A 184 9.02 -6.13 19.75
CA ILE A 184 10.14 -5.21 19.93
C ILE A 184 10.22 -4.29 18.71
N VAL A 185 10.03 -2.99 18.91
CA VAL A 185 10.14 -1.98 17.85
C VAL A 185 11.45 -1.22 18.00
N LEU A 186 12.27 -1.24 16.95
CA LEU A 186 13.55 -0.54 16.91
C LEU A 186 13.49 0.60 15.88
N ASP A 187 13.84 1.79 16.31
CA ASP A 187 14.00 2.96 15.44
C ASP A 187 15.39 2.93 14.81
N ARG A 188 15.46 3.05 13.47
CA ARG A 188 16.73 3.03 12.73
C ARG A 188 17.69 4.15 13.12
N ASN A 189 17.21 5.25 13.71
CA ASN A 189 18.10 6.31 14.20
C ASN A 189 18.88 5.93 15.48
N VAL A 190 18.62 4.75 16.05
CA VAL A 190 19.35 4.24 17.22
C VAL A 190 20.64 3.52 16.80
N ASP A 191 20.66 2.92 15.62
CA ASP A 191 21.79 2.28 14.94
C ASP A 191 21.44 2.08 13.45
#